data_AF-A0A409WA49-F1
#
_entry.id   AF-A0A409WA49-F1
#
_cell.length_a   1.000
_cell.length_b   1.000
_cell.length_c   1.000
_cell.angle_alpha   90.00
_cell.angle_beta   90.00
_cell.angle_gamma   90.00
#
_symmetry.space_group_name_H-M   'P 1'
#
loop_
_entity.id
_entity.type
_entity.pdbx_description
1 polymer ?
#
loop_
_entity_poly.entity_id
_entity_poly.type
_entity_poly.pdbx_seq_one_letter_code
_entity_poly.pdbx_strand_id
1 'polypeptide(L)'
;MPAVAQNGSPPAMILILNALQNLLFPSSESAQPSIPLPKIPESPALVSIINDFMNLLFHNPLIKVDNRVMFGIHLLDLTDAMCRLDDEVQRSRGYDATATSKAKQWADDCFVLFYKILIMFPPTARLPNIIQTFTYYLKEPHIRSSQSSDANDLPAIVHPFPSSHLQNFSFDQFFEYVTMKEALRTLEEIMSKVKRDFDLRGPGECRSLHGQSGYEYYNQRLSSNRVFDSMMQYYYYY
;
A
#
# COMPACT_ATOMS: atom_id res chain seq x y z
N MET A 1 -20.42 -5.79 37.69
CA MET A 1 -19.24 -6.38 37.02
C MET A 1 -18.76 -5.37 35.99
N PRO A 2 -17.57 -4.76 36.16
CA PRO A 2 -17.08 -3.82 35.15
C PRO A 2 -16.64 -4.60 33.91
N ALA A 3 -17.06 -4.11 32.75
CA ALA A 3 -16.71 -4.68 31.46
C ALA A 3 -15.17 -4.66 31.28
N VAL A 4 -14.60 -5.82 30.98
CA VAL A 4 -13.23 -5.94 30.49
C VAL A 4 -13.19 -5.22 29.15
N ALA A 5 -12.53 -4.07 29.10
CA ALA A 5 -12.12 -3.48 27.84
C ALA A 5 -11.24 -4.51 27.12
N GLN A 6 -11.79 -5.15 26.09
CA GLN A 6 -10.96 -5.92 25.18
C GLN A 6 -10.00 -4.92 24.53
N ASN A 7 -8.73 -4.98 24.93
CA ASN A 7 -7.62 -4.32 24.26
C ASN A 7 -7.46 -4.96 22.87
N GLY A 8 -8.38 -4.65 21.96
CA GLY A 8 -8.26 -5.00 20.55
C GLY A 8 -7.17 -4.12 19.95
N SER A 9 -6.09 -4.72 19.44
CA SER A 9 -5.12 -4.01 18.62
C SER A 9 -5.85 -3.36 17.42
N PRO A 10 -5.50 -2.12 17.02
CA PRO A 10 -6.14 -1.48 15.89
C PRO A 10 -6.09 -2.36 14.62
N PRO A 11 -7.15 -2.36 13.78
CA PRO A 11 -7.12 -3.00 12.49
C PRO A 11 -5.89 -2.56 11.67
N ALA A 12 -5.28 -3.50 10.94
CA ALA A 12 -4.06 -3.27 10.17
C ALA A 12 -4.16 -2.08 9.19
N MET A 13 -5.35 -1.81 8.64
CA MET A 13 -5.59 -0.76 7.64
C MET A 13 -5.47 0.59 8.31
N ILE A 14 -5.99 0.73 9.53
CA ILE A 14 -5.81 1.95 10.31
C ILE A 14 -4.32 2.18 10.55
N LEU A 15 -3.57 1.14 10.94
CA LEU A 15 -2.13 1.26 11.17
C LEU A 15 -1.35 1.65 9.89
N ILE A 16 -1.69 1.07 8.74
CA ILE A 16 -1.06 1.39 7.45
C ILE A 16 -1.43 2.79 6.98
N LEU A 17 -2.71 3.17 7.03
CA LEU A 17 -3.16 4.51 6.65
C LEU A 17 -2.56 5.59 7.57
N ASN A 18 -2.40 5.31 8.86
CA ASN A 18 -1.67 6.18 9.79
C ASN A 18 -0.19 6.30 9.41
N ALA A 19 0.46 5.20 9.06
CA ALA A 19 1.85 5.23 8.62
C ALA A 19 2.00 6.04 7.32
N LEU A 20 1.04 5.98 6.39
CA LEU A 20 1.01 6.84 5.20
C LEU A 20 0.80 8.30 5.55
N GLN A 21 -0.11 8.61 6.49
CA GLN A 21 -0.34 9.97 6.94
C GLN A 21 0.91 10.57 7.58
N ASN A 22 1.63 9.79 8.41
CA ASN A 22 2.88 10.20 9.04
C ASN A 22 4.02 10.40 8.05
N LEU A 23 4.03 9.66 6.93
CA LEU A 23 4.97 9.87 5.82
C LEU A 23 4.77 11.26 5.18
N LEU A 24 3.51 11.67 4.99
CA LEU A 24 3.18 12.93 4.33
C LEU A 24 3.25 14.14 5.26
N PHE A 25 2.93 13.93 6.54
CA PHE A 25 2.87 14.95 7.56
C PHE A 25 3.66 14.50 8.81
N PRO A 26 5.00 14.41 8.73
CA PRO A 26 5.81 14.00 9.85
C PRO A 26 5.62 14.96 11.02
N SER A 27 5.37 14.40 12.20
CA SER A 27 5.15 15.14 13.44
C SER A 27 6.45 15.71 14.00
N SER A 28 7.22 16.45 13.20
CA SER A 28 8.33 17.26 13.68
C SER A 28 7.78 18.60 14.17
N GLU A 29 7.88 18.81 15.49
CA GLU A 29 7.74 20.07 16.22
C GLU A 29 6.29 20.59 16.42
N SER A 30 5.69 20.12 17.53
CA SER A 30 4.88 20.92 18.47
C SER A 30 4.10 22.12 17.89
N ALA A 31 2.99 21.90 17.18
CA ALA A 31 1.87 22.86 17.07
C ALA A 31 0.73 22.43 16.13
N GLN A 32 0.79 21.31 15.42
CA GLN A 32 -0.32 20.94 14.55
C GLN A 32 -1.43 20.22 15.33
N PRO A 33 -2.72 20.57 15.11
CA PRO A 33 -3.81 19.76 15.61
C PRO A 33 -3.61 18.35 15.08
N SER A 34 -3.69 17.36 15.97
CA SER A 34 -3.64 15.93 15.60
C SER A 34 -4.51 15.73 14.37
N ILE A 35 -3.90 15.52 13.20
CA ILE A 35 -4.65 15.34 11.97
C ILE A 35 -5.56 14.14 12.24
N PRO A 36 -6.89 14.27 12.07
CA PRO A 36 -7.78 13.20 12.44
C PRO A 36 -7.39 11.92 11.70
N LEU A 37 -7.48 10.80 12.42
CA LEU A 37 -7.25 9.48 11.86
C LEU A 37 -8.05 9.31 10.57
N PRO A 38 -7.46 8.74 9.51
CA PRO A 38 -8.16 8.51 8.25
C PRO A 38 -9.37 7.62 8.54
N LYS A 39 -10.55 8.13 8.20
CA LYS A 39 -11.79 7.35 8.29
C LYS A 39 -11.72 6.22 7.28
N ILE A 40 -12.32 5.09 7.61
CA ILE A 40 -12.44 3.94 6.72
C ILE A 40 -13.92 3.84 6.32
N PRO A 41 -14.26 3.55 5.05
CA PRO A 41 -15.64 3.31 4.66
C PRO A 41 -16.20 2.11 5.41
N GLU A 42 -17.50 2.12 5.72
CA GLU A 42 -18.13 1.02 6.45
C GLU A 42 -18.57 -0.12 5.52
N SER A 43 -18.65 0.14 4.22
CA SER A 43 -18.95 -0.87 3.19
C SER A 43 -17.79 -1.87 3.00
N PRO A 44 -18.01 -3.19 3.20
CA PRO A 44 -17.01 -4.23 2.97
C PRO A 44 -16.38 -4.18 1.57
N ALA A 45 -17.17 -3.88 0.54
CA ALA A 45 -16.68 -3.81 -0.83
C ALA A 45 -15.68 -2.65 -1.03
N LEU A 46 -15.95 -1.49 -0.43
CA LEU A 46 -15.05 -0.33 -0.50
C LEU A 46 -13.76 -0.56 0.29
N VAL A 47 -13.87 -1.16 1.48
CA VAL A 47 -12.72 -1.59 2.28
C VAL A 47 -11.84 -2.58 1.51
N SER A 48 -12.45 -3.54 0.80
CA SER A 48 -11.71 -4.48 -0.05
C SER A 48 -10.90 -3.77 -1.12
N ILE A 49 -11.41 -2.70 -1.74
CA ILE A 49 -10.69 -1.96 -2.77
C ILE A 49 -9.47 -1.23 -2.18
N ILE A 50 -9.62 -0.59 -1.02
CA ILE A 50 -8.49 0.06 -0.32
C ILE A 50 -7.43 -0.99 0.02
N ASN A 51 -7.85 -2.18 0.49
CA ASN A 51 -6.97 -3.31 0.73
C ASN A 51 -6.23 -3.77 -0.53
N ASP A 52 -6.92 -3.87 -1.66
CA ASP A 52 -6.31 -4.28 -2.92
C ASP A 52 -5.20 -3.31 -3.36
N PHE A 53 -5.37 -2.00 -3.15
CA PHE A 53 -4.31 -1.02 -3.43
C PHE A 53 -3.14 -1.08 -2.45
N MET A 54 -3.38 -1.29 -1.15
CA MET A 54 -2.30 -1.52 -0.19
C MET A 54 -1.50 -2.78 -0.55
N ASN A 55 -2.21 -3.85 -0.90
CA ASN A 55 -1.60 -5.09 -1.34
C ASN A 55 -0.81 -4.91 -2.63
N LEU A 56 -1.33 -4.16 -3.61
CA LEU A 56 -0.62 -3.84 -4.84
C LEU A 56 0.74 -3.22 -4.54
N LEU A 57 0.81 -2.28 -3.59
CA LEU A 57 2.06 -1.66 -3.16
C LEU A 57 3.02 -2.68 -2.55
N PHE A 58 2.56 -3.50 -1.61
CA PHE A 58 3.43 -4.48 -0.95
C PHE A 58 3.94 -5.55 -1.91
N HIS A 59 3.17 -5.92 -2.94
CA HIS A 59 3.60 -6.85 -3.98
C HIS A 59 4.39 -6.18 -5.11
N ASN A 60 4.38 -4.85 -5.21
CA ASN A 60 5.12 -4.10 -6.24
C ASN A 60 5.79 -2.85 -5.63
N PRO A 61 6.67 -3.00 -4.63
CA PRO A 61 7.20 -1.85 -3.89
C PRO A 61 8.27 -1.07 -4.65
N LEU A 62 8.74 -1.58 -5.80
CA LEU A 62 9.69 -0.92 -6.71
C LEU A 62 9.02 0.14 -7.61
N ILE A 63 8.01 0.86 -7.10
CA ILE A 63 7.53 2.06 -7.76
C ILE A 63 8.60 3.16 -7.74
N LYS A 64 8.57 4.04 -8.75
CA LYS A 64 9.51 5.18 -8.85
C LYS A 64 9.50 6.00 -7.57
N VAL A 65 10.65 6.56 -7.18
CA VAL A 65 10.81 7.35 -5.95
C VAL A 65 9.76 8.48 -5.88
N ASP A 66 9.61 9.24 -6.96
CA ASP A 66 8.63 10.33 -7.05
C ASP A 66 7.18 9.86 -6.89
N ASN A 67 6.88 8.60 -7.24
CA ASN A 67 5.55 8.01 -7.12
C ASN A 67 5.24 7.53 -5.70
N ARG A 68 6.23 7.36 -4.80
CA ARG A 68 6.01 6.81 -3.44
C ARG A 68 5.13 7.73 -2.60
N VAL A 69 5.44 9.02 -2.60
CA VAL A 69 4.66 10.06 -1.91
C VAL A 69 3.29 10.22 -2.58
N MET A 70 3.26 10.26 -3.90
CA MET A 70 2.01 10.41 -4.67
C MET A 70 1.05 9.24 -4.45
N PHE A 71 1.56 8.02 -4.29
CA PHE A 71 0.76 6.87 -3.91
C PHE A 71 0.06 7.10 -2.57
N GLY A 72 0.80 7.56 -1.55
CA GLY A 72 0.25 7.86 -0.24
C GLY A 72 -0.84 8.92 -0.29
N ILE A 73 -0.60 10.02 -1.03
CA ILE A 73 -1.59 11.09 -1.24
C ILE A 73 -2.86 10.52 -1.87
N HIS A 74 -2.74 9.85 -3.02
CA HIS A 74 -3.91 9.37 -3.75
C HIS A 74 -4.67 8.26 -3.03
N LEU A 75 -3.99 7.41 -2.25
CA LEU A 75 -4.65 6.38 -1.46
C LEU A 75 -5.45 6.99 -0.29
N LEU A 76 -4.93 8.03 0.36
CA LEU A 76 -5.67 8.77 1.39
C LEU A 76 -6.85 9.54 0.79
N ASP A 77 -6.65 10.24 -0.33
CA ASP A 77 -7.72 10.92 -1.06
C ASP A 77 -8.81 9.93 -1.49
N LEU A 78 -8.41 8.75 -1.97
CA LEU A 78 -9.35 7.69 -2.37
C LEU A 78 -10.16 7.19 -1.18
N THR A 79 -9.50 6.99 -0.05
CA THR A 79 -10.14 6.54 1.18
C THR A 79 -11.19 7.55 1.65
N ASP A 80 -10.88 8.84 1.62
CA ASP A 80 -11.83 9.91 1.96
C ASP A 80 -12.99 9.99 0.95
N ALA A 81 -12.69 9.91 -0.36
CA ALA A 81 -13.72 9.90 -1.40
C ALA A 81 -14.69 8.70 -1.25
N MET A 82 -14.17 7.52 -0.91
CA MET A 82 -14.98 6.33 -0.63
C MET A 82 -15.85 6.49 0.61
N CYS A 83 -15.34 7.11 1.68
CA CYS A 83 -16.16 7.41 2.86
C CYS A 83 -17.32 8.37 2.51
N ARG A 84 -17.03 9.44 1.75
CA ARG A 84 -18.05 10.40 1.30
C ARG A 84 -19.09 9.76 0.39
N LEU A 85 -18.64 8.88 -0.50
CA LEU A 85 -19.52 8.09 -1.37
C LEU A 85 -20.43 7.18 -0.55
N ASP A 86 -19.87 6.42 0.41
CA ASP A 86 -20.65 5.54 1.29
C ASP A 86 -21.69 6.35 2.07
N ASP A 87 -21.28 7.43 2.74
CA ASP A 87 -22.19 8.33 3.48
C ASP A 87 -23.34 8.86 2.61
N GLU A 88 -23.07 9.25 1.36
CA GLU A 88 -24.09 9.72 0.45
C GLU A 88 -25.04 8.59 0.04
N VAL A 89 -24.52 7.43 -0.34
CA VAL A 89 -25.29 6.24 -0.72
C VAL A 89 -26.21 5.78 0.40
N GLN A 90 -25.74 5.81 1.66
CA GLN A 90 -26.58 5.48 2.81
C GLN A 90 -27.67 6.51 3.03
N ARG A 91 -27.37 7.81 2.86
CA ARG A 91 -28.35 8.89 3.00
C ARG A 91 -29.45 8.81 1.95
N SER A 92 -29.09 8.52 0.69
CA SER A 92 -30.04 8.36 -0.41
C SER A 92 -30.67 6.97 -0.50
N ARG A 93 -30.27 6.03 0.38
CA ARG A 93 -30.67 4.61 0.36
C ARG A 93 -30.42 3.92 -0.99
N GLY A 94 -29.29 4.26 -1.62
CA GLY A 94 -28.91 3.74 -2.93
C GLY A 94 -27.99 4.70 -3.67
N TYR A 95 -27.37 4.21 -4.74
CA TYR A 95 -26.55 5.04 -5.61
C TYR A 95 -27.42 5.75 -6.64
N ASP A 96 -27.36 7.08 -6.68
CA ASP A 96 -27.97 7.91 -7.72
C ASP A 96 -26.92 8.32 -8.76
N ALA A 97 -27.09 7.85 -9.99
CA ALA A 97 -26.23 8.11 -11.13
C ALA A 97 -26.55 9.40 -11.92
N THR A 98 -27.48 10.24 -11.43
CA THR A 98 -27.76 11.54 -12.06
C THR A 98 -26.55 12.47 -12.01
N ALA A 99 -26.33 13.27 -13.05
CA ALA A 99 -25.16 14.14 -13.17
C ALA A 99 -25.03 15.17 -12.03
N THR A 100 -26.15 15.51 -11.38
CA THR A 100 -26.22 16.43 -10.24
C THR A 100 -26.06 15.75 -8.87
N SER A 101 -26.06 14.42 -8.84
CA SER A 101 -25.92 13.64 -7.62
C SER A 101 -24.51 13.77 -7.07
N LYS A 102 -24.40 14.10 -5.77
CA LYS A 102 -23.13 14.04 -5.04
C LYS A 102 -22.56 12.63 -5.04
N ALA A 103 -23.40 11.59 -5.00
CA ALA A 103 -22.94 10.20 -5.04
C ALA A 103 -22.24 9.92 -6.36
N LYS A 104 -22.79 10.40 -7.49
CA LYS A 104 -22.15 10.28 -8.79
C LYS A 104 -20.82 11.02 -8.83
N GLN A 105 -20.77 12.25 -8.32
CA GLN A 105 -19.53 13.03 -8.25
C GLN A 105 -18.43 12.29 -7.46
N TRP A 106 -18.74 11.79 -6.27
CA TRP A 106 -17.77 11.03 -5.48
C TRP A 106 -17.36 9.71 -6.14
N ALA A 107 -18.27 9.05 -6.84
CA ALA A 107 -17.95 7.84 -7.61
C ALA A 107 -17.00 8.13 -8.78
N ASP A 108 -17.22 9.23 -9.51
CA ASP A 108 -16.32 9.68 -10.58
C ASP A 108 -14.92 10.02 -10.01
N ASP A 109 -14.86 10.72 -8.87
CA ASP A 109 -13.61 11.02 -8.17
C ASP A 109 -12.85 9.75 -7.77
N CYS A 110 -13.56 8.73 -7.27
CA CYS A 110 -12.97 7.41 -6.97
C CYS A 110 -12.37 6.77 -8.23
N PHE A 111 -13.08 6.79 -9.37
CA PHE A 111 -12.54 6.26 -10.62
C PHE A 111 -11.27 7.00 -11.06
N VAL A 112 -11.26 8.33 -11.00
CA VAL A 112 -10.07 9.13 -11.32
C VAL A 112 -8.89 8.74 -10.43
N LEU A 113 -9.12 8.58 -9.13
CA LEU A 113 -8.09 8.20 -8.17
C LEU A 113 -7.60 6.77 -8.39
N PHE A 114 -8.48 5.83 -8.79
CA PHE A 114 -8.05 4.49 -9.22
C PHE A 114 -7.01 4.60 -10.33
N TYR A 115 -7.33 5.31 -11.41
CA TYR A 115 -6.41 5.43 -12.53
C TYR A 115 -5.10 6.10 -12.14
N LYS A 116 -5.14 7.15 -11.31
CA LYS A 116 -3.93 7.83 -10.82
C LYS A 116 -3.02 6.89 -10.02
N ILE A 117 -3.58 6.02 -9.18
CA ILE A 117 -2.79 5.03 -8.44
C ILE A 117 -2.25 3.97 -9.40
N LEU A 118 -3.10 3.43 -10.27
CA LEU A 118 -2.74 2.33 -11.17
C LEU A 118 -1.58 2.65 -12.12
N ILE A 119 -1.50 3.87 -12.65
CA ILE A 119 -0.40 4.28 -13.55
C ILE A 119 0.97 4.36 -12.85
N MET A 120 1.02 4.31 -11.51
CA MET A 120 2.27 4.32 -10.76
C MET A 120 2.98 2.96 -10.77
N PHE A 121 2.24 1.89 -11.08
CA PHE A 121 2.69 0.51 -11.07
C PHE A 121 3.03 0.03 -12.48
N PRO A 122 3.93 -0.97 -12.62
CA PRO A 122 4.21 -1.55 -13.92
C PRO A 122 2.95 -2.20 -14.51
N PRO A 123 2.78 -2.23 -15.84
CA PRO A 123 1.60 -2.84 -16.49
C PRO A 123 1.42 -4.34 -16.19
N THR A 124 2.48 -5.00 -15.73
CA THR A 124 2.50 -6.42 -15.35
C THR A 124 2.01 -6.67 -13.93
N ALA A 125 1.79 -5.62 -13.13
CA ALA A 125 1.30 -5.76 -11.76
C ALA A 125 -0.09 -6.40 -11.79
N ARG A 126 -0.23 -7.54 -11.10
CA ARG A 126 -1.52 -8.24 -11.01
C ARG A 126 -2.44 -7.44 -10.12
N LEU A 127 -3.61 -7.13 -10.67
CA LEU A 127 -4.67 -6.43 -9.97
C LEU A 127 -5.88 -7.34 -9.82
N PRO A 128 -6.46 -7.42 -8.61
CA PRO A 128 -7.84 -7.84 -8.45
C PRO A 128 -8.75 -6.98 -9.32
N ASN A 129 -9.96 -7.46 -9.62
CA ASN A 129 -10.88 -6.76 -10.52
C ASN A 129 -11.55 -5.55 -9.80
N ILE A 130 -10.75 -4.58 -9.35
CA ILE A 130 -11.14 -3.42 -8.54
C ILE A 130 -12.28 -2.64 -9.19
N ILE A 131 -12.17 -2.40 -10.51
CA ILE A 131 -13.19 -1.70 -11.29
C ILE A 131 -14.51 -2.49 -11.28
N GLN A 132 -14.44 -3.82 -11.39
CA GLN A 132 -15.62 -4.67 -11.33
C GLN A 132 -16.26 -4.64 -9.93
N THR A 133 -15.46 -4.78 -8.87
CA THR A 133 -15.92 -4.72 -7.47
C THR A 133 -16.60 -3.39 -7.18
N PHE A 134 -15.99 -2.27 -7.60
CA PHE A 134 -16.56 -0.94 -7.42
C PHE A 134 -17.84 -0.76 -8.23
N THR A 135 -17.86 -1.19 -9.48
CA THR A 135 -19.06 -1.11 -10.34
C THR A 135 -20.20 -1.95 -9.76
N TYR A 136 -19.90 -3.11 -9.17
CA TYR A 136 -20.91 -3.93 -8.50
C TYR A 136 -21.46 -3.24 -7.25
N TYR A 137 -20.58 -2.67 -6.42
CA TYR A 137 -20.99 -1.85 -5.27
C TYR A 137 -21.93 -0.71 -5.67
N LEU A 138 -21.65 0.01 -6.76
CA LEU A 138 -22.52 1.09 -7.23
C LEU A 138 -23.90 0.59 -7.70
N LYS A 139 -24.00 -0.64 -8.21
CA LYS A 139 -25.27 -1.22 -8.66
C LYS A 139 -26.12 -1.70 -7.48
N GLU A 140 -25.47 -2.37 -6.53
CA GLU A 140 -26.13 -3.02 -5.40
C GLU A 140 -25.42 -2.64 -4.09
N PRO A 141 -25.48 -1.37 -3.66
CA PRO A 141 -24.84 -0.96 -2.43
C PRO A 141 -25.57 -1.57 -1.23
N HIS A 142 -24.81 -2.12 -0.30
CA HIS A 142 -25.37 -2.61 0.95
C HIS A 142 -25.87 -1.44 1.80
N ILE A 143 -27.19 -1.31 1.93
CA ILE A 143 -27.82 -0.27 2.76
C ILE A 143 -27.89 -0.76 4.21
N ARG A 144 -27.28 -0.01 5.12
CA ARG A 144 -27.23 -0.36 6.54
C ARG A 144 -28.62 -0.23 7.15
N SER A 145 -29.14 -1.32 7.74
CA SER A 145 -30.27 -1.23 8.65
C SER A 145 -29.79 -0.57 9.95
N SER A 146 -30.61 0.26 10.58
CA SER A 146 -30.24 1.11 11.72
C SER A 146 -29.88 0.35 13.02
N GLN A 147 -29.63 -0.95 12.97
CA GLN A 147 -29.18 -1.78 14.09
C GLN A 147 -28.14 -2.79 13.60
N SER A 148 -27.02 -2.89 14.34
CA SER A 148 -25.81 -3.70 14.11
C SER A 148 -24.78 -3.11 13.13
N SER A 149 -23.89 -2.29 13.69
CA SER A 149 -22.52 -2.15 13.18
C SER A 149 -21.62 -3.02 14.05
N ASP A 150 -21.64 -4.34 13.86
CA ASP A 150 -20.53 -5.14 14.37
C ASP A 150 -19.33 -4.81 13.48
N ALA A 151 -18.38 -4.07 14.02
CA ALA A 151 -17.13 -3.68 13.36
C ALA A 151 -16.25 -4.90 12.94
N ASN A 152 -16.74 -6.12 13.15
CA ASN A 152 -16.12 -7.40 12.83
C ASN A 152 -16.43 -7.91 11.42
N ASP A 153 -17.34 -7.28 10.66
CA ASP A 153 -17.71 -7.71 9.30
C ASP A 153 -16.87 -7.08 8.17
N LEU A 154 -15.89 -6.23 8.51
CA LEU A 154 -14.95 -5.72 7.53
C LEU A 154 -14.05 -6.86 7.03
N PRO A 155 -13.81 -6.98 5.71
CA PRO A 155 -12.97 -8.03 5.19
C PRO A 155 -11.61 -7.94 5.86
N ALA A 156 -11.16 -9.06 6.43
CA ALA A 156 -9.84 -9.16 7.02
C ALA A 156 -8.84 -8.65 5.99
N ILE A 157 -8.02 -7.71 6.41
CA ILE A 157 -6.98 -7.14 5.55
C ILE A 157 -6.02 -8.28 5.29
N VAL A 158 -6.07 -8.83 4.08
CA VAL A 158 -5.12 -9.83 3.62
C VAL A 158 -3.82 -9.09 3.27
N HIS A 159 -3.23 -8.45 4.26
CA HIS A 159 -1.82 -8.11 4.24
C HIS A 159 -1.04 -9.33 4.76
N PRO A 160 0.22 -9.54 4.32
CA PRO A 160 1.01 -10.68 4.75
C PRO A 160 1.39 -10.69 6.25
N PHE A 161 0.95 -9.71 7.05
CA PHE A 161 1.45 -9.50 8.42
C PHE A 161 0.36 -9.68 9.48
N PRO A 162 0.73 -9.88 10.74
CA PRO A 162 -0.15 -9.63 11.88
C PRO A 162 -0.10 -8.14 12.28
N SER A 163 -1.21 -7.58 12.76
CA SER A 163 -1.31 -6.17 13.20
C SER A 163 -0.24 -5.76 14.22
N SER A 164 0.31 -6.71 14.99
CA SER A 164 1.39 -6.48 15.95
C SER A 164 2.68 -5.95 15.30
N HIS A 165 2.95 -6.29 14.04
CA HIS A 165 4.13 -5.81 13.32
C HIS A 165 3.94 -4.43 12.68
N LEU A 166 2.70 -3.92 12.63
CA LEU A 166 2.39 -2.64 12.01
C LEU A 166 2.42 -1.45 12.98
N GLN A 167 2.48 -1.69 14.29
CA GLN A 167 2.41 -0.62 15.31
C GLN A 167 3.52 0.43 15.16
N ASN A 168 4.70 0.03 14.66
CA ASN A 168 5.84 0.91 14.41
C ASN A 168 6.26 0.93 12.93
N PHE A 169 5.33 0.61 12.03
CA PHE A 169 5.63 0.53 10.60
C PHE A 169 5.89 1.94 10.02
N SER A 170 6.94 2.06 9.23
CA SER A 170 7.34 3.30 8.56
C SER A 170 7.50 3.04 7.07
N PHE A 171 6.80 3.82 6.24
CA PHE A 171 6.92 3.71 4.78
C PHE A 171 8.31 4.12 4.28
N ASP A 172 8.95 5.12 4.90
CA ASP A 172 10.33 5.49 4.56
C ASP A 172 11.30 4.32 4.73
N GLN A 173 11.32 3.73 5.93
CA GLN A 173 12.15 2.56 6.22
C GLN A 173 11.84 1.37 5.30
N PHE A 174 10.55 1.15 4.99
CA PHE A 174 10.14 0.09 4.06
C PHE A 174 10.71 0.33 2.66
N PHE A 175 10.57 1.53 2.11
CA PHE A 175 11.05 1.85 0.76
C PHE A 175 12.58 1.89 0.68
N GLU A 176 13.27 2.38 1.71
CA GLU A 176 14.73 2.31 1.84
C GLU A 176 15.20 0.85 1.81
N TYR A 177 14.54 0.00 2.60
CA TYR A 177 14.84 -1.42 2.69
C TYR A 177 14.69 -2.13 1.34
N VAL A 178 13.55 -1.92 0.67
CA VAL A 178 13.26 -2.47 -0.66
C VAL A 178 14.32 -2.03 -1.67
N THR A 179 14.66 -0.73 -1.69
CA THR A 179 15.66 -0.17 -2.61
C THR A 179 17.02 -0.83 -2.40
N MET A 180 17.42 -1.01 -1.14
CA MET A 180 18.72 -1.59 -0.79
C MET A 180 18.77 -3.10 -1.11
N LYS A 181 17.69 -3.84 -0.85
CA LYS A 181 17.59 -5.27 -1.22
C LYS A 181 17.66 -5.49 -2.73
N GLU A 182 16.99 -4.64 -3.51
CA GLU A 182 17.01 -4.73 -4.96
C GLU A 182 18.39 -4.38 -5.54
N ALA A 183 19.09 -3.40 -4.95
CA ALA A 183 20.47 -3.09 -5.32
C ALA A 183 21.41 -4.28 -5.06
N LEU A 184 21.27 -4.96 -3.93
CA LEU A 184 22.03 -6.18 -3.60
C LEU A 184 21.72 -7.33 -4.58
N ARG A 185 20.44 -7.58 -4.90
CA ARG A 185 20.04 -8.60 -5.88
C ARG A 185 20.67 -8.33 -7.25
N THR A 186 20.60 -7.08 -7.71
CA THR A 186 21.19 -6.66 -8.99
C THR A 186 22.71 -6.87 -9.01
N LEU A 187 23.39 -6.56 -7.90
CA LEU A 187 24.81 -6.80 -7.74
C LEU A 187 25.16 -8.29 -7.80
N GLU A 188 24.44 -9.15 -7.09
CA GLU A 188 24.62 -10.60 -7.11
C GLU A 188 24.41 -11.18 -8.52
N GLU A 189 23.44 -10.66 -9.28
CA GLU A 189 23.21 -11.06 -10.66
C GLU A 189 24.36 -10.62 -11.59
N ILE A 190 24.88 -9.40 -11.43
CA ILE A 190 26.04 -8.91 -12.18
C ILE A 190 27.26 -9.78 -11.87
N MET A 191 27.55 -10.02 -10.59
CA MET A 191 28.66 -10.89 -10.18
C MET A 191 28.51 -12.31 -10.72
N SER A 192 27.30 -12.86 -10.72
CA SER A 192 27.00 -14.18 -11.27
C SER A 192 27.13 -14.24 -12.79
N LYS A 193 26.87 -13.14 -13.50
CA LYS A 193 27.12 -13.02 -14.96
C LYS A 193 28.62 -12.92 -15.25
N VAL A 194 29.34 -12.05 -14.55
CA VAL A 194 30.79 -11.89 -14.68
C VAL A 194 31.53 -13.19 -14.39
N LYS A 195 31.14 -13.92 -13.33
CA LYS A 195 31.72 -15.22 -13.01
C LYS A 195 31.48 -16.24 -14.13
N ARG A 196 30.25 -16.33 -14.64
CA ARG A 196 29.92 -17.20 -15.78
C ARG A 196 30.74 -16.85 -17.03
N ASP A 197 30.90 -15.56 -17.32
CA ASP A 197 31.69 -15.11 -18.47
C ASP A 197 33.19 -15.42 -18.30
N PHE A 198 33.72 -15.31 -17.08
CA PHE A 198 35.09 -15.69 -16.73
C PHE A 198 35.31 -17.21 -16.89
N ASP A 199 34.37 -18.01 -16.40
CA ASP A 199 34.41 -19.48 -16.49
C ASP A 199 34.26 -19.96 -17.95
N LEU A 200 33.53 -19.23 -18.80
CA LEU A 200 33.27 -19.59 -20.21
C LEU A 200 34.34 -19.12 -21.19
N ARG A 201 34.99 -17.97 -20.96
CA ARG A 201 35.95 -17.35 -21.92
C ARG A 201 37.42 -17.51 -21.51
N GLY A 202 37.68 -18.00 -20.30
CA GLY A 202 39.03 -18.14 -19.77
C GLY A 202 39.67 -16.79 -19.39
N PRO A 203 40.78 -16.81 -18.63
CA PRO A 203 41.36 -15.64 -17.97
C PRO A 203 41.96 -14.57 -18.91
N GLY A 204 41.95 -14.78 -20.23
CA GLY A 204 42.60 -13.90 -21.20
C GLY A 204 41.76 -12.73 -21.72
N GLU A 205 40.43 -12.79 -21.65
CA GLU A 205 39.54 -11.79 -22.29
C GLU A 205 38.63 -11.00 -21.35
N CYS A 206 38.69 -11.24 -20.04
CA CYS A 206 37.90 -10.45 -19.09
C CYS A 206 38.51 -9.06 -18.93
N ARG A 207 37.99 -8.08 -19.69
CA ARG A 207 38.22 -6.65 -19.45
C ARG A 207 37.85 -6.35 -18.00
N SER A 208 38.87 -6.10 -17.20
CA SER A 208 38.74 -5.66 -15.81
C SER A 208 37.82 -4.45 -15.76
N LEU A 209 36.69 -4.56 -15.06
CA LEU A 209 35.84 -3.43 -14.67
C LEU A 209 36.58 -2.62 -13.59
N HIS A 210 37.74 -2.05 -13.96
CA HIS A 210 38.45 -1.07 -13.16
C HIS A 210 37.75 0.28 -13.33
N GLY A 211 36.79 0.54 -12.43
CA GLY A 211 36.13 1.83 -12.37
C GLY A 211 34.79 1.79 -11.65
N GLN A 212 34.75 1.37 -10.39
CA GLN A 212 33.56 1.56 -9.56
C GLN A 212 33.97 1.92 -8.12
N SER A 213 34.30 3.19 -7.91
CA SER A 213 34.34 3.82 -6.58
C SER A 213 32.96 3.84 -5.87
N GLY A 214 31.92 3.25 -6.46
CA GLY A 214 30.60 3.07 -5.84
C GLY A 214 30.49 1.82 -4.95
N TYR A 215 31.45 0.88 -5.00
CA TYR A 215 31.37 -0.38 -4.24
C TYR A 215 31.40 -0.21 -2.71
N GLU A 216 32.00 0.87 -2.20
CA GLU A 216 32.12 1.11 -0.76
C GLU A 216 30.79 1.52 -0.11
N TYR A 217 29.86 2.12 -0.87
CA TYR A 217 28.55 2.53 -0.34
C TYR A 217 27.62 1.32 -0.08
N TYR A 218 27.81 0.21 -0.80
CA TYR A 218 26.95 -0.97 -0.74
C TYR A 218 27.44 -2.05 0.25
N ASN A 219 28.61 -1.87 0.86
CA ASN A 219 29.16 -2.79 1.86
C ASN A 219 28.57 -2.57 3.27
N GLN A 220 27.66 -1.62 3.46
CA GLN A 220 26.83 -1.59 4.65
C GLN A 220 25.91 -2.81 4.63
N ARG A 221 26.25 -3.86 5.38
CA ARG A 221 25.32 -4.95 5.66
C ARG A 221 24.05 -4.32 6.23
N LEU A 222 22.94 -4.46 5.52
CA LEU A 222 21.61 -4.22 6.08
C LEU A 222 21.55 -4.90 7.44
N SER A 223 21.31 -4.14 8.50
CA SER A 223 20.90 -4.73 9.78
C SER A 223 19.67 -5.58 9.49
N SER A 224 19.76 -6.88 9.75
CA SER A 224 18.68 -7.83 9.45
C SER A 224 17.39 -7.32 10.08
N ASN A 225 16.38 -7.03 9.27
CA ASN A 225 15.06 -6.66 9.75
C ASN A 225 14.14 -7.83 9.44
N ARG A 226 13.92 -8.70 10.43
CA ARG A 226 13.10 -9.91 10.26
C ARG A 226 11.70 -9.59 9.73
N VAL A 227 11.13 -8.44 10.08
CA VAL A 227 9.83 -8.01 9.56
C VAL A 227 9.93 -7.77 8.06
N PHE A 228 10.84 -6.90 7.63
CA PHE A 228 11.04 -6.58 6.21
C PHE A 228 11.58 -7.75 5.38
N ASP A 229 12.41 -8.63 5.94
CA ASP A 229 12.82 -9.89 5.31
C ASP A 229 11.62 -10.81 5.07
N SER A 230 10.73 -10.97 6.06
CA SER A 230 9.45 -11.67 5.85
C SER A 230 8.58 -10.94 4.82
N MET A 231 8.55 -9.60 4.77
CA MET A 231 7.82 -8.88 3.73
C MET A 231 8.34 -9.20 2.33
N MET A 232 9.67 -9.22 2.16
CA MET A 232 10.33 -9.48 0.88
C MET A 232 10.28 -10.94 0.46
N GLN A 233 10.17 -11.90 1.40
CA GLN A 233 10.01 -13.32 1.06
C GLN A 233 8.72 -13.58 0.28
N TYR A 234 7.63 -12.86 0.53
CA TYR A 234 6.39 -13.01 -0.24
C TYR A 234 6.38 -12.21 -1.55
N TYR A 235 7.29 -11.23 -1.69
CA TYR A 235 7.47 -10.42 -2.91
C TYR A 235 8.02 -11.23 -4.09
N TYR A 236 8.93 -12.19 -3.85
CA TYR A 236 9.59 -12.96 -4.91
C TYR A 236 8.84 -14.22 -5.37
N TYR A 237 7.69 -14.55 -4.76
CA TYR A 237 6.94 -15.78 -5.04
C TYR A 237 5.65 -15.58 -5.85
N TYR A 238 5.39 -14.37 -6.36
CA TYR A 238 4.25 -14.04 -7.24
C TYR A 238 4.68 -13.24 -8.46
#